data_AF-A0A5E7SFC0-F1
#
_entry.id   AF-A0A5E7SFC0-F1
#
_cell.length_a   1.000
_cell.length_b   1.000
_cell.length_c   1.000
_cell.angle_alpha   90.00
_cell.angle_beta   90.00
_cell.angle_gamma   90.00
#
_symmetry.space_group_name_H-M   'P 1'
#
loop_
_entity.id
_entity.type
_entity.pdbx_description
1 polymer ?
#
loop_
_entity_poly.entity_id
_entity_poly.type
_entity_poly.pdbx_seq_one_letter_code
_entity_poly.pdbx_strand_id
1 'polypeptide(L)'
;MIKHWINGREVESKDVFVNYNPATGDAIGEVSSGGSEEVAPAVAAAKEAFPKWANTPAKERARLMSKLGELIDQNVPKLAELETLDTGLPIHQTKNVLIPRASHNFDFFAEVCIRMDGHTYPVDDQMLNYTRHQPVGVCGLPTKSGALSWEPLTSES
;
A
#
# COMPACT_ATOMS: atom_id res chain seq x y z
N MET A 1 -21.04 -2.17 -5.67
CA MET A 1 -20.53 -2.65 -4.37
C MET A 1 -19.03 -2.89 -4.49
N ILE A 2 -18.25 -2.23 -3.65
CA ILE A 2 -16.79 -2.40 -3.53
C ILE A 2 -16.52 -3.58 -2.59
N LYS A 3 -15.60 -4.46 -3.00
CA LYS A 3 -15.29 -5.72 -2.32
C LYS A 3 -13.87 -5.70 -1.78
N HIS A 4 -13.57 -6.59 -0.84
CA HIS A 4 -12.19 -6.80 -0.40
C HIS A 4 -11.36 -7.44 -1.52
N TRP A 5 -10.07 -7.14 -1.57
CA TRP A 5 -9.11 -7.82 -2.45
C TRP A 5 -8.22 -8.76 -1.63
N ILE A 6 -8.55 -10.05 -1.63
CA ILE A 6 -7.89 -11.07 -0.80
C ILE A 6 -7.40 -12.20 -1.70
N ASN A 7 -6.10 -12.51 -1.66
CA ASN A 7 -5.49 -13.57 -2.46
C ASN A 7 -5.75 -13.42 -3.99
N GLY A 8 -5.67 -12.20 -4.50
CA GLY A 8 -5.83 -11.92 -5.93
C GLY A 8 -7.27 -12.03 -6.46
N ARG A 9 -8.27 -12.03 -5.57
CA ARG A 9 -9.69 -12.09 -5.93
C ARG A 9 -10.53 -11.12 -5.10
N GLU A 10 -11.68 -10.76 -5.65
CA GLU A 10 -12.70 -10.03 -4.93
C GLU A 10 -13.42 -10.93 -3.91
N VAL A 11 -13.63 -10.44 -2.69
CA VAL A 11 -14.33 -11.13 -1.60
C VAL A 11 -15.35 -10.17 -0.97
N GLU A 12 -16.60 -10.61 -0.91
CA GLU A 12 -17.70 -9.90 -0.26
C GLU A 12 -17.76 -10.23 1.23
N SER A 13 -18.18 -9.26 2.04
CA SER A 13 -18.55 -9.46 3.44
C SER A 13 -20.05 -9.65 3.60
N LYS A 14 -20.47 -10.18 4.74
CA LYS A 14 -21.90 -10.23 5.12
C LYS A 14 -22.48 -8.83 5.34
N ASP A 15 -21.69 -7.98 5.99
CA ASP A 15 -22.07 -6.60 6.29
C ASP A 15 -21.47 -5.63 5.27
N VAL A 16 -22.20 -4.56 4.98
CA VAL A 16 -21.76 -3.47 4.10
C VAL A 16 -22.02 -2.13 4.78
N PHE A 17 -21.27 -1.12 4.39
CA PHE A 17 -21.56 0.27 4.73
C PHE A 17 -21.65 1.11 3.46
N VAL A 18 -22.46 2.17 3.53
CA VAL A 18 -22.59 3.13 2.42
C VAL A 18 -21.49 4.18 2.56
N ASN A 19 -20.76 4.39 1.47
CA ASN A 19 -19.83 5.48 1.34
C ASN A 19 -20.53 6.71 0.75
N TYR A 20 -20.27 7.88 1.32
CA TYR A 20 -20.98 9.12 0.98
C TYR A 20 -19.99 10.18 0.53
N ASN A 21 -20.41 10.97 -0.45
CA ASN A 21 -19.66 12.14 -0.86
C ASN A 21 -19.74 13.20 0.25
N PRO A 22 -18.62 13.63 0.85
CA PRO A 22 -18.65 14.59 1.95
C PRO A 22 -19.09 15.99 1.53
N ALA A 23 -19.01 16.34 0.24
CA ALA A 23 -19.41 17.64 -0.27
C ALA A 23 -20.93 17.76 -0.51
N THR A 24 -21.61 16.66 -0.87
CA THR A 24 -23.04 16.68 -1.21
C THR A 24 -23.91 15.85 -0.26
N GLY A 25 -23.33 14.89 0.45
CA GLY A 25 -24.05 13.89 1.25
C GLY A 25 -24.63 12.75 0.42
N ASP A 26 -24.45 12.74 -0.90
CA ASP A 26 -24.98 11.69 -1.77
C ASP A 26 -24.22 10.37 -1.59
N ALA A 27 -24.94 9.25 -1.71
CA ALA A 27 -24.32 7.93 -1.70
C ALA A 27 -23.45 7.73 -2.95
N ILE A 28 -22.17 7.40 -2.75
CA ILE A 28 -21.23 7.01 -3.81
C ILE A 28 -21.44 5.54 -4.16
N GLY A 29 -21.58 4.70 -3.14
CA GLY A 29 -21.80 3.27 -3.29
C GLY A 29 -21.57 2.49 -1.99
N GLU A 30 -21.89 1.20 -2.02
CA GLU A 30 -21.69 0.29 -0.89
C GLU A 30 -20.30 -0.33 -0.89
N VAL A 31 -19.71 -0.49 0.29
CA VAL A 31 -18.40 -1.10 0.52
C VAL A 31 -18.56 -2.26 1.52
N SER A 32 -17.90 -3.38 1.24
CA SER A 32 -17.83 -4.52 2.16
C SER A 32 -17.20 -4.10 3.49
N SER A 33 -17.89 -4.38 4.60
CA SER A 33 -17.40 -4.10 5.95
C SER A 33 -16.47 -5.21 6.40
N GLY A 34 -15.18 -4.89 6.58
CA GLY A 34 -14.17 -5.87 6.94
C GLY A 34 -14.12 -6.11 8.44
N GLY A 35 -14.18 -7.37 8.85
CA GLY A 35 -14.00 -7.79 10.24
C GLY A 35 -12.96 -8.89 10.39
N SER A 36 -13.00 -9.60 11.52
CA SER A 36 -12.09 -10.72 11.77
C SER A 36 -12.23 -11.86 10.74
N GLU A 37 -13.42 -12.04 10.16
CA GLU A 37 -13.72 -13.06 9.15
C GLU A 37 -12.97 -12.81 7.83
N GLU A 38 -12.70 -11.55 7.47
CA GLU A 38 -11.95 -11.17 6.27
C GLU A 38 -10.46 -10.97 6.55
N VAL A 39 -10.10 -10.48 7.74
CA VAL A 39 -8.70 -10.27 8.13
C VAL A 39 -7.95 -11.58 8.24
N ALA A 40 -8.54 -12.62 8.83
CA ALA A 40 -7.89 -13.92 9.00
C ALA A 40 -7.44 -14.55 7.66
N PRO A 41 -8.30 -14.68 6.62
CA PRO A 41 -7.88 -15.19 5.31
C PRO A 41 -6.92 -14.25 4.59
N ALA A 42 -7.02 -12.92 4.77
CA ALA A 42 -6.05 -11.97 4.22
C ALA A 42 -4.63 -12.20 4.78
N VAL A 43 -4.52 -12.37 6.10
CA VAL A 43 -3.24 -12.68 6.77
C VAL A 43 -2.71 -14.05 6.35
N ALA A 44 -3.59 -15.06 6.25
CA ALA A 44 -3.20 -16.39 5.79
C ALA A 44 -2.63 -16.36 4.36
N ALA A 45 -3.31 -15.68 3.43
CA ALA A 45 -2.84 -15.52 2.06
C ALA A 45 -1.50 -14.75 1.99
N ALA A 46 -1.35 -13.70 2.81
CA ALA A 46 -0.09 -12.96 2.88
C ALA A 46 1.07 -13.84 3.39
N LYS A 47 0.82 -14.69 4.40
CA LYS A 47 1.81 -15.66 4.91
C LYS A 47 2.21 -16.68 3.86
N GLU A 48 1.24 -17.18 3.08
CA GLU A 48 1.49 -18.15 2.00
C GLU A 48 2.28 -17.52 0.84
N ALA A 49 1.98 -16.27 0.48
CA ALA A 49 2.67 -15.57 -0.60
C ALA A 49 4.09 -15.11 -0.20
N PHE A 50 4.34 -14.86 1.08
CA PHE A 50 5.57 -14.23 1.57
C PHE A 50 6.86 -14.97 1.15
N PRO A 51 7.00 -16.31 1.31
CA PRO A 51 8.22 -17.01 0.89
C PRO A 51 8.52 -16.83 -0.59
N LYS A 52 7.51 -16.89 -1.46
CA LYS A 52 7.69 -16.68 -2.90
C LYS A 52 8.12 -15.24 -3.18
N TRP A 53 7.44 -14.26 -2.60
CA TRP A 53 7.75 -12.84 -2.79
C TRP A 53 9.13 -12.44 -2.25
N ALA A 54 9.50 -12.91 -1.06
CA ALA A 54 10.78 -12.65 -0.43
C ALA A 54 11.96 -13.20 -1.25
N ASN A 55 11.76 -14.33 -1.93
CA ASN A 55 12.75 -14.95 -2.82
C ASN A 55 12.75 -14.40 -4.25
N THR A 56 11.75 -13.61 -4.65
CA THR A 56 11.76 -12.91 -5.94
C THR A 56 12.98 -11.98 -6.01
N PRO A 57 13.79 -12.00 -7.09
CA PRO A 57 14.95 -11.12 -7.21
C PRO A 57 14.62 -9.64 -7.03
N ALA A 58 15.50 -8.87 -6.38
CA ALA A 58 15.27 -7.45 -6.10
C ALA A 58 14.94 -6.64 -7.37
N LYS A 59 15.63 -6.93 -8.49
CA LYS A 59 15.36 -6.31 -9.79
C LYS A 59 13.95 -6.59 -10.32
N GLU A 60 13.43 -7.79 -10.08
CA GLU A 60 12.08 -8.14 -10.53
C GLU A 60 11.01 -7.48 -9.65
N ARG A 61 11.24 -7.41 -8.32
CA ARG A 61 10.35 -6.64 -7.43
C ARG A 61 10.33 -5.15 -7.80
N ALA A 62 11.49 -4.57 -8.08
CA ALA A 62 11.63 -3.20 -8.59
C ALA A 62 10.85 -2.99 -9.89
N ARG A 63 11.00 -3.90 -10.87
CA ARG A 63 10.25 -3.85 -12.12
C ARG A 63 8.73 -3.84 -11.89
N LEU A 64 8.24 -4.67 -10.97
CA LEU A 64 6.81 -4.72 -10.64
C LEU A 64 6.32 -3.43 -9.94
N MET A 65 7.12 -2.86 -9.03
CA MET A 65 6.80 -1.59 -8.37
C MET A 65 6.78 -0.42 -9.36
N SER A 66 7.80 -0.26 -10.21
CA SER A 66 7.80 0.75 -11.26
C SER A 66 6.63 0.55 -12.23
N LYS A 67 6.27 -0.70 -12.55
CA LYS A 67 5.11 -0.96 -13.40
C LYS A 67 3.80 -0.47 -12.77
N LEU A 68 3.68 -0.56 -11.45
CA LEU A 68 2.52 -0.03 -10.73
C LEU A 68 2.49 1.51 -10.75
N GLY A 69 3.65 2.17 -10.59
CA GLY A 69 3.79 3.63 -10.78
C GLY A 69 3.31 4.07 -12.16
N GLU A 70 3.85 3.46 -13.22
CA GLU A 70 3.42 3.73 -14.61
C GLU A 70 1.89 3.59 -14.80
N LEU A 71 1.28 2.57 -14.20
CA LEU A 71 -0.16 2.34 -14.28
C LEU A 71 -0.96 3.42 -13.54
N ILE A 72 -0.43 3.93 -12.42
CA ILE A 72 -1.04 5.06 -11.70
C ILE A 72 -0.99 6.32 -12.58
N ASP A 73 0.17 6.63 -13.18
CA ASP A 73 0.34 7.81 -14.03
C ASP A 73 -0.58 7.79 -15.25
N GLN A 74 -0.73 6.63 -15.88
CA GLN A 74 -1.66 6.42 -17.01
C GLN A 74 -3.13 6.67 -16.63
N ASN A 75 -3.47 6.57 -15.34
CA ASN A 75 -4.84 6.66 -14.83
C ASN A 75 -5.08 7.91 -13.94
N VAL A 76 -4.15 8.87 -13.92
CA VAL A 76 -4.25 10.08 -13.06
C VAL A 76 -5.61 10.76 -13.13
N PRO A 77 -6.20 11.07 -14.31
CA PRO A 77 -7.49 11.74 -14.36
C PRO A 77 -8.60 10.96 -13.64
N LYS A 78 -8.68 9.65 -13.89
CA LYS A 78 -9.70 8.77 -13.30
C LYS A 78 -9.51 8.59 -11.80
N LEU A 79 -8.28 8.36 -11.36
CA LEU A 79 -7.96 8.18 -9.94
C LEU A 79 -8.20 9.46 -9.15
N ALA A 80 -7.88 10.63 -9.73
CA ALA A 80 -8.11 11.91 -9.09
C ALA A 80 -9.59 12.24 -8.92
N GLU A 81 -10.43 11.92 -9.91
CA GLU A 81 -11.89 12.07 -9.82
C GLU A 81 -12.48 11.18 -8.72
N LEU A 82 -12.05 9.91 -8.65
CA LEU A 82 -12.50 8.99 -7.60
C LEU A 82 -12.07 9.46 -6.20
N GLU A 83 -10.80 9.87 -6.05
CA GLU A 83 -10.29 10.39 -4.79
C GLU A 83 -11.04 11.66 -4.35
N THR A 84 -11.29 12.59 -5.28
CA THR A 84 -12.06 13.81 -5.00
C THR A 84 -13.50 13.49 -4.61
N LEU A 85 -14.13 12.53 -5.29
CA LEU A 85 -15.49 12.11 -4.98
C LEU A 85 -15.60 11.53 -3.56
N ASP A 86 -14.62 10.71 -3.16
CA ASP A 86 -14.59 10.03 -1.87
C ASP A 86 -14.19 10.95 -0.70
N THR A 87 -13.19 11.80 -0.91
CA THR A 87 -12.58 12.60 0.17
C THR A 87 -13.07 14.05 0.23
N GLY A 88 -13.70 14.54 -0.84
CA GLY A 88 -14.02 15.96 -1.00
C GLY A 88 -12.81 16.86 -1.28
N LEU A 89 -11.61 16.29 -1.46
CA LEU A 89 -10.41 17.09 -1.76
C LEU A 89 -10.53 17.78 -3.13
N PRO A 90 -10.09 19.04 -3.27
CA PRO A 90 -10.17 19.76 -4.55
C PRO A 90 -9.49 18.98 -5.67
N ILE A 91 -10.15 18.89 -6.84
CA ILE A 91 -9.62 18.14 -8.00
C ILE A 91 -8.23 18.59 -8.43
N HIS A 92 -7.90 19.87 -8.23
CA HIS A 92 -6.56 20.38 -8.49
C HIS A 92 -5.50 19.70 -7.60
N GLN A 93 -5.81 19.50 -6.31
CA GLN A 93 -4.90 18.87 -5.37
C GLN A 93 -4.75 17.37 -5.67
N THR A 94 -5.86 16.65 -5.87
CA THR A 94 -5.83 15.22 -6.16
C THR A 94 -5.06 14.93 -7.46
N LYS A 95 -5.39 15.68 -8.53
CA LYS A 95 -4.82 15.49 -9.87
C LYS A 95 -3.35 15.89 -9.98
N ASN A 96 -2.96 17.03 -9.39
CA ASN A 96 -1.63 17.60 -9.64
C ASN A 96 -0.60 17.27 -8.55
N VAL A 97 -1.04 16.78 -7.38
CA VAL A 97 -0.15 16.53 -6.25
C VAL A 97 -0.27 15.10 -5.75
N LEU A 98 -1.47 14.67 -5.39
CA LEU A 98 -1.67 13.45 -4.60
C LEU A 98 -1.45 12.17 -5.40
N ILE A 99 -2.14 12.02 -6.53
CA ILE A 99 -2.01 10.84 -7.38
C ILE A 99 -0.61 10.75 -8.01
N PRO A 100 -0.03 11.84 -8.56
CA PRO A 100 1.34 11.81 -9.05
C PRO A 100 2.37 11.47 -7.95
N ARG A 101 2.18 11.98 -6.73
CA ARG A 101 3.04 11.61 -5.59
C ARG A 101 2.96 10.12 -5.27
N ALA A 102 1.78 9.50 -5.39
CA ALA A 102 1.63 8.07 -5.20
C ALA A 102 2.44 7.28 -6.24
N SER A 103 2.41 7.68 -7.51
CA SER A 103 3.25 7.08 -8.57
C SER A 103 4.73 7.21 -8.24
N HIS A 104 5.21 8.43 -7.98
CA HIS A 104 6.62 8.69 -7.68
C HIS A 104 7.14 7.93 -6.45
N ASN A 105 6.27 7.69 -5.46
CA ASN A 105 6.64 6.86 -4.30
C ASN A 105 6.96 5.42 -4.72
N PHE A 106 6.20 4.83 -5.65
CA PHE A 106 6.49 3.47 -6.14
C PHE A 106 7.83 3.42 -6.89
N ASP A 107 8.14 4.43 -7.71
CA ASP A 107 9.43 4.51 -8.38
C ASP A 107 10.58 4.68 -7.39
N PHE A 108 10.43 5.57 -6.41
CA PHE A 108 11.42 5.74 -5.34
C PHE A 108 11.70 4.41 -4.61
N PHE A 109 10.66 3.68 -4.20
CA PHE A 109 10.86 2.39 -3.51
C PHE A 109 11.36 1.29 -4.44
N ALA A 110 11.09 1.34 -5.75
CA ALA A 110 11.70 0.46 -6.72
C ALA A 110 13.23 0.65 -6.78
N GLU A 111 13.69 1.91 -6.75
CA GLU A 111 15.12 2.23 -6.67
C GLU A 111 15.74 1.82 -5.34
N VAL A 112 15.08 2.09 -4.21
CA VAL A 112 15.57 1.68 -2.88
C VAL A 112 15.69 0.15 -2.79
N CYS A 113 14.75 -0.59 -3.36
CA CYS A 113 14.73 -2.05 -3.31
C CYS A 113 15.98 -2.69 -3.94
N ILE A 114 16.62 -2.06 -4.92
CA ILE A 114 17.82 -2.57 -5.57
C ILE A 114 19.13 -2.08 -4.92
N ARG A 115 19.06 -1.12 -3.98
CA ARG A 115 20.21 -0.52 -3.27
C ARG A 115 20.22 -0.81 -1.77
N MET A 116 19.50 -1.84 -1.33
CA MET A 116 19.52 -2.28 0.07
C MET A 116 20.78 -3.11 0.34
N ASP A 117 21.86 -2.39 0.66
CA ASP A 117 23.16 -2.99 0.97
C ASP A 117 23.32 -3.21 2.48
N GLY A 118 23.90 -4.36 2.84
CA GLY A 118 24.37 -4.60 4.20
C GLY A 118 25.75 -3.99 4.44
N HIS A 119 26.25 -4.15 5.66
CA HIS A 119 27.58 -3.71 6.05
C HIS A 119 28.45 -4.91 6.45
N THR A 120 29.74 -4.82 6.18
CA THR A 120 30.74 -5.74 6.71
C THR A 120 31.55 -5.02 7.76
N TYR A 121 31.74 -5.63 8.92
CA TYR A 121 32.47 -5.05 10.04
C TYR A 121 33.75 -5.83 10.28
N PRO A 122 34.91 -5.16 10.41
CA PRO A 122 36.16 -5.83 10.69
C PRO A 122 36.12 -6.43 12.11
N VAL A 123 36.61 -7.66 12.22
CA VAL A 123 36.87 -8.37 13.47
C VAL A 123 38.25 -9.03 13.38
N ASP A 124 38.63 -9.84 14.36
CA ASP A 124 39.88 -10.61 14.29
C ASP A 124 39.92 -11.56 13.07
N ASP A 125 41.11 -12.11 12.80
CA ASP A 125 41.34 -12.99 11.63
C ASP A 125 40.64 -14.36 11.74
N GLN A 126 39.78 -14.55 12.73
CA GLN A 126 39.07 -15.82 12.96
C GLN A 126 37.61 -15.77 12.52
N MET A 127 37.03 -14.58 12.29
CA MET A 127 35.60 -14.42 12.05
C MET A 127 35.29 -13.44 10.90
N LEU A 128 34.10 -13.60 10.30
CA LEU A 128 33.53 -12.67 9.33
C LEU A 128 32.19 -12.15 9.84
N ASN A 129 32.10 -10.84 10.08
CA ASN A 129 30.88 -10.18 10.49
C ASN A 129 30.26 -9.37 9.34
N TYR A 130 29.01 -9.68 8.99
CA TYR A 130 28.24 -8.92 8.02
C TYR A 130 26.77 -8.81 8.43
N THR A 131 26.10 -7.76 7.97
CA THR A 131 24.66 -7.58 8.13
C THR A 131 23.93 -7.85 6.83
N ARG A 132 22.67 -8.26 6.95
CA ARG A 132 21.79 -8.47 5.80
C ARG A 132 20.41 -7.91 6.12
N HIS A 133 19.88 -7.11 5.22
CA HIS A 133 18.48 -6.68 5.28
C HIS A 133 17.58 -7.81 4.79
N GLN A 134 16.69 -8.28 5.67
CA GLN A 134 15.74 -9.33 5.35
C GLN A 134 14.31 -8.77 5.50
N PRO A 135 13.39 -9.15 4.60
CA PRO A 135 11.98 -8.82 4.77
C PRO A 135 11.45 -9.37 6.10
N VAL A 136 10.73 -8.54 6.85
CA VAL A 136 10.24 -8.89 8.20
C VAL A 136 9.14 -9.95 8.19
N GLY A 137 8.35 -10.04 7.12
CA GLY A 137 7.18 -10.92 7.05
C GLY A 137 5.94 -10.18 6.57
N VAL A 138 4.80 -10.56 7.13
CA VAL A 138 3.50 -9.93 6.87
C VAL A 138 3.37 -8.64 7.69
N CYS A 139 3.04 -7.54 7.02
CA CYS A 139 2.85 -6.22 7.64
C CYS A 139 1.36 -5.84 7.63
N GLY A 140 0.82 -5.41 8.77
CA GLY A 140 -0.47 -4.73 8.85
C GLY A 140 -0.30 -3.22 8.78
N LEU A 141 -1.03 -2.54 7.90
CA LEU A 141 -0.94 -1.11 7.67
C LEU A 141 -2.31 -0.46 7.85
N PRO A 142 -2.70 -0.09 9.08
CA PRO A 142 -3.93 0.66 9.31
C PRO A 142 -3.74 2.12 8.84
N THR A 143 -4.59 2.56 7.92
CA THR A 143 -4.59 3.92 7.39
C THR A 143 -5.90 4.62 7.77
N LYS A 144 -5.84 5.88 8.21
CA LYS A 144 -7.05 6.66 8.45
C LYS A 144 -7.69 7.05 7.11
N SER A 145 -9.02 7.02 7.05
CA SER A 145 -9.77 7.60 5.92
C SER A 145 -9.38 9.08 5.76
N GLY A 146 -8.90 9.47 4.58
CA GLY A 146 -8.35 10.81 4.29
C GLY A 146 -6.82 10.94 4.36
N ALA A 147 -6.06 9.91 4.00
CA ALA A 147 -4.60 9.90 4.18
C ALA A 147 -3.80 10.33 2.95
N LEU A 148 -3.68 11.65 2.78
CA LEU A 148 -2.41 12.25 2.40
C LEU A 148 -1.97 13.40 3.33
N SER A 149 -2.72 13.63 4.41
CA SER A 149 -2.29 14.40 5.57
C SER A 149 -1.70 13.46 6.64
N TRP A 150 -0.43 13.68 6.95
CA TRP A 150 0.26 13.09 8.09
C TRP A 150 0.13 14.07 9.26
N GLU A 151 -0.55 13.67 10.33
CA GLU A 151 -0.36 14.28 11.65
C GLU A 151 0.17 13.20 12.59
N PRO A 152 1.28 13.47 13.32
CA PRO A 152 1.85 12.50 14.24
C PRO A 152 0.86 12.23 15.38
N LEU A 153 0.58 10.96 15.63
CA LEU A 153 -0.12 10.52 16.83
C LEU A 153 0.78 10.85 18.04
N THR A 154 0.49 11.93 18.76
CA THR A 154 1.01 12.11 20.11
C THR A 154 0.39 11.04 21.00
N SER A 155 1.25 10.28 21.66
CA SER A 155 0.90 9.17 22.53
C SER A 155 0.19 9.66 23.80
N GLU A 156 -1.13 9.73 23.79
CA GLU A 156 -1.95 9.73 25.01
C GLU A 156 -3.29 8.99 24.76
N SER A 157 -3.32 7.70 25.09
CA SER A 157 -4.40 7.00 25.83
C SER A 157 -4.04 5.53 26.03
#